data_AF-A0A4Q6E2U2-F1
#
_entry.id   AF-A0A4Q6E2U2-F1
#
_cell.length_a   1.000
_cell.length_b   1.000
_cell.length_c   1.000
_cell.angle_alpha   90.00
_cell.angle_beta   90.00
_cell.angle_gamma   90.00
#
_symmetry.space_group_name_H-M   'P 1'
#
loop_
_entity.id
_entity.type
_entity.pdbx_description
1 polymer ?
#
loop_
_entity_poly.entity_id
_entity_poly.type
_entity_poly.pdbx_seq_one_letter_code
_entity_poly.pdbx_strand_id
1 'polypeptide(L)'
;MARSTVLFNVEQAALDNMREKFAGYLLKRAAGVATRVVVAQAIDKNNPGLGTLVALAMGAASQVDLRSWTTLPKDFQVARVEVKPGSYEASVRLEDNYGNLSAPRSLGKVEVKRPGSVNLLQYRSLND
;
A
#
# COMPACT_ATOMS: atom_id res chain seq x y z
N MET A 1 9.61 6.70 28.46
CA MET A 1 9.25 6.97 27.03
C MET A 1 9.66 5.77 26.22
N ALA A 2 8.87 5.37 25.23
CA ALA A 2 9.24 4.30 24.30
C ALA A 2 9.42 4.88 22.89
N ARG A 3 10.35 4.33 22.13
CA ARG A 3 10.56 4.67 20.71
C ARG A 3 9.80 3.66 19.85
N SER A 4 9.20 4.13 18.76
CA SER A 4 8.62 3.25 17.77
C SER A 4 9.71 2.54 16.97
N THR A 5 9.40 1.33 16.50
CA THR A 5 10.22 0.61 15.51
C THR A 5 9.43 0.49 14.22
N VAL A 6 10.12 0.56 13.08
CA VAL A 6 9.51 0.33 11.77
C VAL A 6 9.15 -1.15 11.66
N LEU A 7 7.85 -1.45 11.59
CA LEU A 7 7.35 -2.80 11.39
C LEU A 7 7.32 -3.15 9.90
N PHE A 8 6.90 -2.19 9.06
CA PHE A 8 6.78 -2.40 7.63
C PHE A 8 6.99 -1.10 6.85
N ASN A 9 7.81 -1.16 5.81
CA ASN A 9 8.05 -0.04 4.90
C ASN A 9 7.31 -0.30 3.58
N VAL A 10 6.24 0.44 3.36
CA VAL A 10 5.36 0.29 2.18
C VAL A 10 6.09 0.73 0.92
N GLU A 11 6.85 1.83 1.00
CA GLU A 11 7.60 2.37 -0.13
C GLU A 11 8.66 1.39 -0.62
N GLN A 12 9.43 0.80 0.30
CA GLN A 12 10.44 -0.19 -0.05
C GLN A 12 9.80 -1.44 -0.67
N ALA A 13 8.71 -1.94 -0.07
CA ALA A 13 7.99 -3.08 -0.64
C ALA A 13 7.44 -2.77 -2.05
N ALA A 14 6.98 -1.53 -2.29
CA ALA A 14 6.54 -1.11 -3.61
C ALA A 14 7.69 -1.03 -4.62
N LEU A 15 8.84 -0.46 -4.22
CA LEU A 15 10.04 -0.38 -5.06
C LEU A 15 10.59 -1.76 -5.40
N ASP A 16 10.64 -2.67 -4.44
CA ASP A 16 11.14 -4.03 -4.64
C ASP A 16 10.20 -4.83 -5.55
N ASN A 17 8.89 -4.80 -5.29
CA ASN A 17 7.89 -5.47 -6.12
C ASN A 17 7.89 -4.90 -7.55
N MET A 18 8.08 -3.58 -7.71
CA MET A 18 8.24 -2.97 -9.01
C MET A 18 9.51 -3.47 -9.69
N ARG A 19 10.69 -3.38 -9.05
CA ARG A 19 11.96 -3.83 -9.65
C ARG A 19 11.95 -5.30 -10.05
N GLU A 20 11.44 -6.17 -9.18
CA GLU A 20 11.44 -7.61 -9.39
C GLU A 20 10.49 -8.02 -10.53
N LYS A 21 9.28 -7.45 -10.57
CA LYS A 21 8.21 -7.99 -11.42
C LYS A 21 7.90 -7.15 -12.65
N PHE A 22 8.36 -5.91 -12.71
CA PHE A 22 8.01 -5.00 -13.81
C PHE A 22 8.42 -5.53 -15.18
N ALA A 23 9.64 -6.08 -15.31
CA ALA A 23 10.09 -6.70 -16.55
C ALA A 23 9.19 -7.88 -16.96
N GLY A 24 8.84 -8.76 -16.01
CA GLY A 24 7.94 -9.88 -16.25
C GLY A 24 6.52 -9.45 -16.62
N TYR A 25 6.00 -8.38 -15.99
CA TYR A 25 4.69 -7.81 -16.32
C TYR A 25 4.68 -7.18 -17.71
N LEU A 26 5.73 -6.43 -18.07
CA LEU A 26 5.90 -5.87 -19.41
C LEU A 26 5.93 -6.98 -20.46
N LEU A 27 6.73 -8.03 -20.24
CA LEU A 27 6.81 -9.16 -21.15
C LEU A 27 5.46 -9.87 -21.31
N LYS A 28 4.76 -10.16 -20.20
CA LYS A 28 3.41 -10.77 -20.23
C LYS A 28 2.40 -9.88 -20.96
N ARG A 29 2.49 -8.55 -20.79
CA ARG A 29 1.62 -7.61 -21.49
C ARG A 29 1.92 -7.59 -22.99
N ALA A 30 3.18 -7.52 -23.39
CA ALA A 30 3.58 -7.58 -24.79
C ALA A 30 3.12 -8.90 -25.45
N ALA A 31 3.37 -10.04 -24.79
CA ALA A 31 2.92 -11.35 -25.25
C ALA A 31 1.39 -11.42 -25.36
N GLY A 32 0.66 -10.94 -24.35
CA GLY A 32 -0.80 -10.92 -24.36
C GLY A 32 -1.38 -10.05 -25.48
N VAL A 33 -0.76 -8.90 -25.77
CA VAL A 33 -1.13 -8.06 -26.92
C VAL A 33 -0.86 -8.77 -28.24
N ALA A 34 0.31 -9.38 -28.41
CA ALA A 34 0.66 -10.13 -29.61
C ALA A 34 -0.33 -11.28 -29.86
N THR A 35 -0.66 -12.06 -28.83
CA THR A 35 -1.66 -13.14 -28.93
C THR A 35 -3.03 -12.63 -29.36
N ARG A 36 -3.49 -11.49 -28.82
CA ARG A 36 -4.77 -10.87 -29.22
C ARG A 36 -4.78 -10.48 -30.69
N VAL A 37 -3.69 -9.91 -31.19
CA VAL A 37 -3.56 -9.54 -32.61
C VAL A 37 -3.61 -10.76 -33.51
N VAL A 38 -2.89 -11.84 -33.16
CA VAL A 38 -2.91 -13.10 -33.93
C VAL A 38 -4.31 -13.71 -33.96
N VAL A 39 -4.99 -13.76 -32.82
CA VAL A 39 -6.38 -14.27 -32.72
C VAL A 39 -7.33 -13.42 -33.55
N ALA A 40 -7.23 -12.09 -33.46
CA ALA A 40 -8.05 -11.17 -34.25
C ALA A 40 -7.85 -11.39 -35.76
N GLN A 41 -6.60 -11.51 -36.23
CA GLN A 41 -6.30 -11.78 -37.64
C GLN A 41 -6.83 -13.14 -38.11
N ALA A 42 -6.76 -14.18 -37.27
CA ALA A 42 -7.30 -15.49 -37.60
C ALA A 42 -8.84 -15.47 -37.74
N ILE A 43 -9.53 -14.69 -36.91
CA ILE A 43 -10.98 -14.50 -37.00
C ILE A 43 -11.33 -13.69 -38.26
N ASP A 44 -10.55 -12.64 -38.54
CA ASP A 44 -10.79 -11.73 -39.68
C ASP A 44 -10.67 -12.45 -41.03
N LYS A 45 -9.76 -13.43 -41.14
CA LYS A 45 -9.62 -14.28 -42.33
C LYS A 45 -10.91 -15.02 -42.71
N ASN A 46 -11.71 -15.40 -41.72
CA ASN A 46 -12.98 -16.11 -41.94
C ASN A 46 -14.19 -15.16 -41.94
N ASN A 47 -14.09 -14.03 -41.23
CA ASN A 47 -15.16 -13.04 -41.08
C ASN A 47 -14.57 -11.62 -41.07
N PRO A 48 -14.48 -10.96 -42.24
CA PRO A 48 -13.90 -9.62 -42.35
C PRO A 48 -14.60 -8.61 -41.44
N GLY A 49 -13.83 -7.85 -40.66
CA GLY A 49 -14.33 -6.85 -39.71
C GLY A 49 -14.63 -7.40 -38.31
N LEU A 50 -14.91 -8.70 -38.17
CA LEU A 50 -15.17 -9.34 -36.89
C LEU A 50 -13.90 -9.41 -36.02
N GLY A 51 -12.72 -9.55 -36.65
CA GLY A 51 -11.44 -9.55 -35.95
C GLY A 51 -11.16 -8.23 -35.23
N THR A 52 -11.51 -7.11 -35.84
CA THR A 52 -11.34 -5.77 -35.24
C THR A 52 -12.25 -5.57 -34.03
N LEU A 53 -13.51 -6.00 -34.11
CA LEU A 53 -14.45 -5.95 -32.99
C LEU A 53 -13.98 -6.80 -31.81
N VAL A 54 -13.47 -8.00 -32.07
CA VAL A 54 -12.93 -8.89 -31.04
C VAL A 54 -11.69 -8.28 -30.38
N ALA A 55 -10.77 -7.67 -31.15
CA ALA A 55 -9.60 -7.01 -30.60
C ALA A 55 -9.97 -5.85 -29.65
N LEU A 56 -10.96 -5.04 -30.04
CA LEU A 56 -11.49 -3.94 -29.21
C LEU A 56 -12.16 -4.46 -27.94
N ALA A 57 -12.98 -5.51 -28.05
CA ALA A 57 -13.63 -6.14 -26.90
C ALA A 57 -12.61 -6.74 -25.91
N MET A 58 -11.58 -7.42 -26.41
CA MET A 58 -10.50 -7.97 -25.58
C MET A 58 -9.65 -6.89 -24.91
N GLY A 59 -9.46 -5.74 -25.58
CA GLY A 59 -8.82 -4.56 -25.01
C GLY A 59 -9.64 -3.99 -23.85
N ALA A 60 -10.93 -3.73 -24.08
CA ALA A 60 -11.85 -3.19 -23.09
C ALA A 60 -12.06 -4.11 -21.87
N ALA A 61 -12.06 -5.43 -22.08
CA ALA A 61 -12.18 -6.40 -21.00
C ALA A 61 -10.94 -6.47 -20.09
N SER A 62 -9.79 -5.93 -20.51
CA SER A 62 -8.60 -5.91 -19.67
C SER A 62 -8.62 -4.74 -18.69
N GLN A 63 -9.24 -4.95 -17.53
CA GLN A 63 -9.19 -3.98 -16.44
C GLN A 63 -7.79 -3.93 -15.84
N VAL A 64 -7.31 -2.70 -15.62
CA VAL A 64 -6.12 -2.43 -14.82
C VAL A 64 -6.60 -2.13 -13.40
N ASP A 65 -5.89 -2.63 -12.40
CA ASP A 65 -6.19 -2.28 -11.01
C ASP A 65 -5.99 -0.77 -10.82
N LEU A 66 -7.07 -0.06 -10.50
CA LEU A 66 -7.07 1.39 -10.23
C LEU A 66 -6.81 1.72 -8.75
N ARG A 67 -6.61 0.71 -7.90
CA ARG A 67 -6.31 0.93 -6.48
C ARG A 67 -4.97 1.61 -6.35
N SER A 68 -5.00 2.91 -6.06
CA SER A 68 -3.79 3.67 -5.80
C SER A 68 -3.26 3.38 -4.40
N TRP A 69 -2.00 2.95 -4.32
CA TRP A 69 -1.28 2.82 -3.05
C TRP A 69 -0.77 4.17 -2.52
N THR A 70 -1.05 5.28 -3.22
CA THR A 70 -0.60 6.63 -2.82
C THR A 70 -1.24 7.14 -1.52
N THR A 71 -2.30 6.49 -1.02
CA THR A 71 -2.96 6.86 0.24
C THR A 71 -2.39 6.13 1.46
N LEU A 72 -1.51 5.15 1.27
CA LEU A 72 -0.84 4.45 2.36
C LEU A 72 0.26 5.31 2.97
N PRO A 73 0.50 5.23 4.30
CA PRO A 73 1.69 5.79 4.92
C PRO A 73 2.96 5.19 4.31
N LYS A 74 4.05 5.97 4.29
CA LYS A 74 5.39 5.53 3.85
C LYS A 74 5.84 4.28 4.63
N ASP A 75 5.65 4.30 5.94
CA ASP A 75 5.95 3.19 6.83
C ASP A 75 4.87 3.05 7.93
N PHE A 76 4.79 1.84 8.47
CA PHE A 76 4.04 1.53 9.68
C PHE A 76 5.05 1.31 10.81
N GLN A 77 4.87 2.06 11.89
CA GLN A 77 5.71 1.96 13.07
C GLN A 77 4.88 1.54 14.28
N VAL A 78 5.49 0.75 15.16
CA VAL A 78 4.83 0.22 16.37
C VAL A 78 5.72 0.48 17.57
N ALA A 79 5.10 0.91 18.66
CA ALA A 79 5.71 0.96 19.99
C ALA A 79 4.79 0.22 20.97
N ARG A 80 5.38 -0.57 21.88
CA ARG A 80 4.67 -1.20 22.99
C ARG A 80 5.17 -0.60 24.29
N VAL A 81 4.24 -0.11 25.11
CA VAL A 81 4.53 0.43 26.45
C VAL A 81 3.78 -0.40 27.46
N GLU A 82 4.50 -1.07 28.35
CA GLU A 82 3.91 -1.78 29.47
C GLU A 82 3.71 -0.81 30.64
N VAL A 83 2.48 -0.72 31.13
CA VAL A 83 2.10 0.14 32.26
C VAL A 83 1.28 -0.67 33.26
N LYS A 84 1.30 -0.24 34.53
CA LYS A 84 0.44 -0.81 35.56
C LYS A 84 -1.03 -0.43 35.29
N PRO A 85 -2.02 -1.13 35.87
CA PRO A 85 -3.42 -0.68 35.80
C PRO A 85 -3.58 0.74 36.35
N GLY A 86 -4.33 1.57 35.65
CA GLY A 86 -4.46 3.00 35.96
C GLY A 86 -4.95 3.84 34.79
N SER A 87 -5.13 5.13 35.02
CA SER A 87 -5.49 6.12 34.00
C SER A 87 -4.24 6.92 33.58
N TYR A 88 -4.04 7.03 32.28
CA TYR A 88 -2.87 7.67 31.67
C TYR A 88 -3.32 8.64 30.57
N GLU A 89 -2.53 9.69 30.35
CA GLU A 89 -2.66 10.53 29.16
C GLU A 89 -1.54 10.15 28.18
N ALA A 90 -1.93 9.69 27.01
CA ALA A 90 -0.99 9.26 25.99
C ALA A 90 -0.67 10.42 25.04
N SER A 91 0.59 10.57 24.68
CA SER A 91 1.04 11.51 23.65
C SER A 91 2.17 10.93 22.81
N VAL A 92 2.29 11.41 21.59
CA VAL A 92 3.35 11.05 20.64
C VAL A 92 4.12 12.30 20.24
N ARG A 93 5.42 12.13 20.00
CA ARG A 93 6.27 13.15 19.35
C ARG A 93 6.83 12.54 18.08
N LEU A 94 6.90 13.34 17.04
CA LEU A 94 7.49 12.95 15.77
C LEU A 94 8.97 13.33 15.80
N GLU A 95 9.81 12.47 15.24
CA GLU A 95 11.24 12.70 15.08
C GLU A 95 11.50 13.04 13.61
N ASP A 96 12.19 14.14 13.35
CA ASP A 96 12.61 14.51 12.00
C ASP A 96 13.91 13.77 11.59
N ASN A 97 14.37 13.98 10.34
CA ASN A 97 15.59 13.37 9.82
C ASN A 97 16.88 13.83 10.54
N TYR A 98 16.81 14.91 11.32
CA TYR A 98 17.93 15.46 12.10
C TYR A 98 17.86 15.05 13.58
N GLY A 99 16.85 14.26 13.98
CA GLY A 99 16.64 13.81 15.35
C GLY A 99 15.90 14.82 16.24
N ASN A 100 15.35 15.90 15.68
CA ASN A 100 14.56 16.85 16.45
C ASN A 100 13.16 16.30 16.72
N LEU A 101 12.69 16.49 17.95
CA LEU A 101 11.37 16.06 18.38
C LEU A 101 10.34 17.20 18.21
N SER A 102 9.22 16.90 17.58
CA SER A 102 8.09 17.81 17.47
C SER A 102 7.37 18.03 18.80
N ALA A 103 6.50 19.05 18.83
CA ALA A 103 5.62 19.28 19.97
C ALA A 103 4.75 18.03 20.25
N PRO A 104 4.50 17.69 21.53
CA PRO A 104 3.65 16.56 21.89
C PRO A 104 2.26 16.66 21.26
N ARG A 105 1.83 15.59 20.60
CA ARG A 105 0.47 15.42 20.07
C ARG A 105 -0.28 14.45 20.97
N SER A 106 -1.41 14.88 21.54
CA SER A 106 -2.20 14.04 22.44
C SER A 106 -2.91 12.92 21.67
N LEU A 107 -2.86 11.71 22.21
CA LEU A 107 -3.60 10.54 21.78
C LEU A 107 -4.84 10.28 22.66
N GLY A 108 -5.10 11.18 23.62
CA GLY A 108 -6.20 11.08 24.55
C GLY A 108 -5.89 10.30 25.83
N LYS A 109 -6.92 10.13 26.65
CA LYS A 109 -6.85 9.38 27.91
C LYS A 109 -7.01 7.88 27.66
N VAL A 110 -6.18 7.11 28.33
CA VAL A 110 -6.13 5.64 28.23
C VAL A 110 -6.36 5.07 29.61
N GLU A 111 -7.35 4.20 29.74
CA GLU A 111 -7.62 3.48 30.97
C GLU A 111 -7.20 2.02 30.83
N VAL A 112 -6.25 1.60 31.67
CA VAL A 112 -5.76 0.22 31.75
C VAL A 112 -6.48 -0.44 32.92
N LYS A 113 -7.55 -1.18 32.62
CA LYS A 113 -8.47 -1.72 33.63
C LYS A 113 -7.90 -2.89 34.42
N ARG A 114 -7.08 -3.75 33.78
CA ARG A 114 -6.55 -4.97 34.38
C ARG A 114 -5.14 -5.29 33.89
N PRO A 115 -4.31 -5.99 34.68
CA PRO A 115 -3.04 -6.51 34.22
C PRO A 115 -3.23 -7.36 32.95
N GLY A 116 -2.45 -7.09 31.90
CA GLY A 116 -2.54 -7.80 30.63
C GLY A 116 -3.58 -7.26 29.63
N SER A 117 -4.38 -6.24 29.99
CA SER A 117 -5.25 -5.58 29.00
C SER A 117 -4.43 -4.78 28.00
N VAL A 118 -4.69 -4.95 26.70
CA VAL A 118 -4.03 -4.22 25.61
C VAL A 118 -4.95 -3.14 25.09
N ASN A 119 -4.48 -1.89 25.08
CA ASN A 119 -5.14 -0.77 24.41
C ASN A 119 -4.31 -0.39 23.17
N LEU A 120 -4.98 -0.28 22.02
CA LEU A 120 -4.35 0.13 20.77
C LEU A 120 -4.68 1.60 20.50
N LEU A 121 -3.64 2.39 20.28
CA LEU A 121 -3.73 3.79 19.90
C LEU A 121 -3.10 3.95 18.52
N GLN A 122 -3.68 4.82 17.70
CA GLN A 122 -3.18 5.10 16.37
C GLN A 122 -2.92 6.59 16.20
N TYR A 123 -1.84 6.90 15.49
CA TYR A 123 -1.53 8.25 15.06
C TYR A 123 -0.99 8.18 13.64
N ARG A 124 -1.45 9.09 12.79
CA ARG A 124 -0.95 9.25 11.42
C ARG A 124 -0.35 10.63 11.30
N SER A 125 0.93 10.69 10.92
CA SER A 125 1.52 11.94 10.46
C SER A 125 0.87 12.30 9.12
N LEU A 126 0.28 13.47 9.03
CA LEU A 126 -0.07 14.07 7.74
C LEU A 126 1.22 14.64 7.13
N ASN A 127 1.30 14.70 5.79
CA ASN A 127 2.37 15.44 5.13
C ASN A 127 2.15 16.93 5.44
N ASP A 128 2.88 17.46 6.42
CA ASP A 128 3.21 18.88 6.52
C ASP A 128 4.57 19.10 5.85
#